data_AF-A0A813FJZ5-F1
#
_entry.id   AF-A0A813FJZ5-F1
#
_cell.length_a   1.000
_cell.length_b   1.000
_cell.length_c   1.000
_cell.angle_alpha   90.00
_cell.angle_beta   90.00
_cell.angle_gamma   90.00
#
_symmetry.space_group_name_H-M   'P 1'
#
loop_
_entity.id
_entity.type
_entity.pdbx_description
1 polymer ?
#
loop_
_entity_poly.entity_id
_entity_poly.type
_entity_poly.pdbx_seq_one_letter_code
_entity_poly.pdbx_strand_id
1 'polypeptide(L)'
;AVQPVNLVALSLLDEVVLWRDRLSQPKVTATDARRALQRLEELQINGEVLARTVVGKVVNEASKKFAEQPDITSIARQLVARWRAIFQHEKAQAAAEKLRSSGSPGAPQSDSPGPAVATIDSSRCMARIYNEGLGGQCSRKRDHPKFLCGSHQTMMDTKGRLTHGWIDGAVPEAKATEISLLAAPVAAAASVNHRSRDGSASEPAAASGDPLKLLEAMRNAPSDRTRMGALLGLERLPREKLTQFVSAGGLAVLERWIRAYGETRFACLTLLQKLPVTGQDLLQSRIAAAVELAEQTDKQADNRQKAAAVIDRWIADSLHPKRKAQVLRQAESLASAVAKVIVPPPPAVPEVVVGKRAAAAAAGPEVKRPRLTE
;
A
#
# COMPACT_ATOMS: atom_id res chain seq x y z
N ALA A 1 -44.81 -1.11 -0.29
CA ALA A 1 -43.94 -1.99 0.50
C ALA A 1 -42.76 -2.42 -0.38
N VAL A 2 -41.53 -2.31 0.10
CA VAL A 2 -40.36 -2.85 -0.64
C VAL A 2 -40.42 -4.37 -0.54
N GLN A 3 -40.47 -5.07 -1.67
CA GLN A 3 -40.45 -6.54 -1.64
C GLN A 3 -39.10 -7.04 -1.09
N PRO A 4 -39.08 -8.06 -0.22
CA PRO A 4 -37.84 -8.55 0.38
C PRO A 4 -36.81 -9.03 -0.65
N VAL A 5 -37.26 -9.45 -1.83
CA VAL A 5 -36.40 -9.86 -2.96
C VAL A 5 -35.57 -8.70 -3.52
N ASN A 6 -36.00 -7.46 -3.29
CA ASN A 6 -35.34 -6.25 -3.77
C ASN A 6 -34.31 -5.71 -2.75
N LEU A 7 -34.10 -6.40 -1.62
CA LEU A 7 -33.07 -6.02 -0.66
C LEU A 7 -31.77 -6.75 -1.01
N VAL A 8 -30.81 -5.99 -1.54
CA VAL A 8 -29.45 -6.49 -1.75
C VAL A 8 -28.80 -6.70 -0.39
N ALA A 9 -28.32 -7.92 -0.12
CA ALA A 9 -27.55 -8.20 1.07
C ALA A 9 -26.29 -7.33 1.08
N LEU A 10 -26.08 -6.59 2.17
CA LEU A 10 -24.87 -5.79 2.35
C LEU A 10 -23.66 -6.72 2.47
N SER A 11 -22.52 -6.29 1.95
CA SER A 11 -21.26 -6.97 2.27
C SER A 11 -20.98 -6.84 3.76
N LEU A 12 -20.23 -7.78 4.34
CA LEU A 12 -19.84 -7.72 5.76
C LEU A 12 -19.19 -6.38 6.10
N LEU A 13 -18.33 -5.87 5.22
CA LEU A 13 -17.65 -4.59 5.44
C LEU A 13 -18.64 -3.42 5.47
N ASP A 14 -19.57 -3.38 4.51
CA ASP A 14 -20.55 -2.29 4.42
C ASP A 14 -21.53 -2.34 5.59
N GLU A 15 -21.92 -3.54 6.03
CA GLU A 15 -22.78 -3.72 7.19
C GLU A 15 -22.09 -3.26 8.48
N VAL A 16 -20.82 -3.62 8.68
CA VAL A 16 -20.05 -3.13 9.84
C VAL A 16 -19.88 -1.61 9.80
N VAL A 17 -19.63 -1.02 8.62
CA VAL A 17 -19.56 0.45 8.43
C VAL A 17 -20.89 1.11 8.80
N LEU A 18 -22.01 0.56 8.35
CA LEU A 18 -23.34 1.06 8.68
C LEU A 18 -23.55 1.11 10.20
N TRP A 19 -23.25 0.03 10.91
CA TRP A 19 -23.45 -0.04 12.36
C TRP A 19 -22.45 0.82 13.15
N ARG A 20 -21.21 0.90 12.68
CA ARG A 20 -20.21 1.84 13.21
C ARG A 20 -20.73 3.27 13.11
N ASP A 21 -21.18 3.69 11.93
CA ASP A 21 -21.63 5.06 11.69
C ASP A 21 -22.88 5.38 12.51
N ARG A 22 -23.78 4.40 12.70
CA ARG A 22 -24.93 4.52 13.60
C ARG A 22 -24.50 4.75 15.06
N LEU A 23 -23.52 4.00 15.55
CA LEU A 23 -22.99 4.14 16.91
C LEU A 23 -22.23 5.46 17.11
N SER A 24 -21.59 6.00 16.07
CA SER A 24 -20.87 7.28 16.11
C SER A 24 -21.79 8.51 16.12
N GLN A 25 -23.11 8.36 15.95
CA GLN A 25 -24.01 9.50 15.91
C GLN A 25 -24.05 10.25 17.26
N PRO A 26 -24.00 11.60 17.27
CA PRO A 26 -24.02 12.39 18.50
C PRO A 26 -25.25 12.09 19.38
N LYS A 27 -26.39 11.84 18.74
CA LYS A 27 -27.70 11.60 19.38
C LYS A 27 -28.19 10.15 19.26
N VAL A 28 -27.27 9.17 19.25
CA VAL A 28 -27.66 7.76 19.29
C VAL A 28 -28.39 7.44 20.60
N THR A 29 -29.54 6.78 20.50
CA THR A 29 -30.35 6.37 21.66
C THR A 29 -29.84 5.06 22.27
N ALA A 30 -30.21 4.78 23.52
CA ALA A 30 -29.93 3.51 24.19
C ALA A 30 -30.36 2.29 23.37
N THR A 31 -31.61 2.33 22.88
CA THR A 31 -32.22 1.24 22.10
C THR A 31 -31.47 1.03 20.78
N ASP A 32 -31.11 2.11 20.08
CA ASP A 32 -30.35 2.02 18.82
C ASP A 32 -28.93 1.48 19.05
N ALA A 33 -28.28 1.92 20.13
CA ALA A 33 -26.94 1.45 20.48
C ALA A 33 -26.96 -0.04 20.83
N ARG A 34 -27.93 -0.49 21.64
CA ARG A 34 -28.13 -1.91 21.96
C ARG A 34 -28.33 -2.74 20.68
N ARG A 35 -29.23 -2.32 19.79
CA ARG A 35 -29.50 -3.02 18.53
C ARG A 35 -28.26 -3.10 17.64
N ALA A 36 -27.51 -2.01 17.52
CA ALA A 36 -26.29 -1.98 16.73
C ALA A 36 -25.21 -2.91 17.31
N LEU A 37 -25.04 -2.95 18.63
CA LEU A 37 -24.07 -3.84 19.28
C LEU A 37 -24.46 -5.31 19.16
N GLN A 38 -25.74 -5.65 19.36
CA GLN A 38 -26.24 -7.02 19.14
C GLN A 38 -26.02 -7.46 17.70
N ARG A 39 -26.29 -6.56 16.74
CA ARG A 39 -26.05 -6.88 15.34
C ARG A 39 -24.56 -7.07 15.04
N LEU A 40 -23.67 -6.24 15.60
CA LEU A 40 -22.23 -6.42 15.48
C LEU A 40 -21.72 -7.72 16.13
N GLU A 41 -22.41 -8.25 17.14
CA GLU A 41 -22.09 -9.53 17.78
C GLU A 41 -22.43 -10.75 16.91
N GLU A 42 -23.50 -10.66 16.14
CA GLU A 42 -23.89 -11.71 15.17
C GLU A 42 -22.95 -11.78 13.97
N LEU A 43 -22.24 -10.69 13.66
CA LEU A 43 -21.33 -10.62 12.52
C LEU A 43 -19.98 -11.28 12.82
N GLN A 44 -19.53 -12.14 11.90
CA GLN A 44 -18.21 -12.77 11.96
C GLN A 44 -17.10 -11.81 11.52
N ILE A 45 -16.79 -10.83 12.38
CA ILE A 45 -15.82 -9.78 12.10
C ILE A 45 -14.39 -10.32 12.31
N ASN A 46 -13.58 -10.32 11.25
CA ASN A 46 -12.15 -10.67 11.27
C ASN A 46 -11.24 -9.45 11.46
N GLY A 47 -9.92 -9.65 11.63
CA GLY A 47 -9.00 -8.55 11.88
C GLY A 47 -8.81 -7.59 10.71
N GLU A 48 -9.00 -8.01 9.46
CA GLU A 48 -8.99 -7.10 8.30
C GLU A 48 -10.14 -6.09 8.40
N VAL A 49 -11.37 -6.57 8.67
CA VAL A 49 -12.54 -5.70 8.83
C VAL A 49 -12.37 -4.78 10.05
N LEU A 50 -11.81 -5.26 11.16
CA LEU A 50 -11.50 -4.42 12.32
C LEU A 50 -10.51 -3.30 11.97
N ALA A 51 -9.43 -3.63 11.25
CA ALA A 51 -8.41 -2.68 10.84
C ALA A 51 -8.97 -1.61 9.87
N ARG A 52 -9.81 -2.02 8.91
CA ARG A 52 -10.39 -1.12 7.90
C ARG A 52 -11.49 -0.22 8.44
N THR A 53 -12.35 -0.74 9.31
CA THR A 53 -13.54 -0.01 9.78
C THR A 53 -13.27 0.80 11.05
N VAL A 54 -12.29 0.38 11.85
CA VAL A 54 -12.00 0.95 13.18
C VAL A 54 -13.20 0.85 14.13
N VAL A 55 -14.12 -0.10 13.90
CA VAL A 55 -15.34 -0.28 14.70
C VAL A 55 -15.06 -0.55 16.18
N GLY A 56 -13.92 -1.19 16.50
CA GLY A 56 -13.49 -1.42 17.89
C GLY A 56 -13.33 -0.15 18.72
N LYS A 57 -12.88 0.96 18.11
CA LYS A 57 -12.78 2.25 18.81
C LYS A 57 -14.16 2.83 19.13
N VAL A 58 -15.07 2.78 18.15
CA VAL A 58 -16.43 3.31 18.27
C VAL A 58 -17.23 2.51 19.30
N VAL A 59 -17.10 1.18 19.32
CA VAL A 59 -17.74 0.33 20.35
C VAL A 59 -17.20 0.64 21.75
N ASN A 60 -15.89 0.88 21.89
CA ASN A 60 -15.30 1.30 23.16
C ASN A 60 -15.78 2.69 23.61
N GLU A 61 -15.98 3.63 22.68
CA GLU A 61 -16.59 4.94 22.97
C GLU A 61 -18.07 4.81 23.35
N ALA A 62 -18.84 3.96 22.66
CA ALA A 62 -20.22 3.66 23.02
C ALA A 62 -20.32 3.06 24.43
N SER A 63 -19.41 2.15 24.81
CA SER A 63 -19.33 1.61 26.17
C SER A 63 -19.16 2.70 27.23
N LYS A 64 -18.39 3.75 26.94
CA LYS A 64 -18.23 4.90 27.86
C LYS A 64 -19.46 5.80 27.87
N LYS A 65 -20.03 6.06 26.70
CA LYS A 65 -21.21 6.93 26.54
C LYS A 65 -22.44 6.38 27.27
N PHE A 66 -22.59 5.07 27.31
CA PHE A 66 -23.71 4.39 27.94
C PHE A 66 -23.33 3.72 29.26
N ALA A 67 -22.41 4.32 30.03
CA ALA A 67 -21.89 3.74 31.28
C ALA A 67 -22.98 3.36 32.31
N GLU A 68 -24.10 4.08 32.32
CA GLU A 68 -25.25 3.85 33.21
C GLU A 68 -26.13 2.65 32.78
N GLN A 69 -25.87 2.07 31.60
CA GLN A 69 -26.66 0.97 31.03
C GLN A 69 -25.83 -0.32 31.02
N PRO A 70 -25.99 -1.19 32.04
CA PRO A 70 -25.10 -2.33 32.28
C PRO A 70 -25.14 -3.37 31.15
N ASP A 71 -26.27 -3.50 30.47
CA ASP A 71 -26.46 -4.41 29.34
C ASP A 71 -25.65 -3.97 28.11
N ILE A 72 -25.71 -2.69 27.74
CA ILE A 72 -24.95 -2.12 26.62
C ILE A 72 -23.45 -2.20 26.90
N THR A 73 -23.04 -1.82 28.10
CA THR A 73 -21.62 -1.84 28.49
C THR A 73 -21.06 -3.26 28.50
N SER A 74 -21.84 -4.25 28.95
CA SER A 74 -21.47 -5.66 28.92
C SER A 74 -21.22 -6.15 27.49
N ILE A 75 -22.18 -5.95 26.57
CA ILE A 75 -22.03 -6.38 25.16
C ILE A 75 -20.82 -5.70 24.52
N ALA A 76 -20.67 -4.38 24.70
CA ALA A 76 -19.54 -3.64 24.14
C ALA A 76 -18.19 -4.13 24.65
N ARG A 77 -18.07 -4.44 25.95
CA ARG A 77 -16.84 -5.00 26.54
C ARG A 77 -16.54 -6.41 26.01
N GLN A 78 -17.55 -7.26 25.88
CA GLN A 78 -17.40 -8.61 25.32
C GLN A 78 -16.91 -8.57 23.87
N LEU A 79 -17.50 -7.71 23.03
CA LEU A 79 -17.06 -7.48 21.66
C LEU A 79 -15.60 -7.02 21.59
N VAL A 80 -15.23 -6.00 22.37
CA VAL A 80 -13.86 -5.47 22.39
C VAL A 80 -12.85 -6.52 22.87
N ALA A 81 -13.20 -7.32 23.87
CA ALA A 81 -12.36 -8.42 24.34
C ALA A 81 -12.15 -9.49 23.26
N ARG A 82 -13.24 -9.92 22.59
CA ARG A 82 -13.22 -10.90 21.49
C ARG A 82 -12.36 -10.40 20.33
N TRP A 83 -12.55 -9.16 19.89
CA TRP A 83 -11.79 -8.55 18.80
C TRP A 83 -10.31 -8.33 19.12
N ARG A 84 -9.97 -8.02 20.38
CA ARG A 84 -8.56 -7.97 20.82
C ARG A 84 -7.90 -9.34 20.74
N ALA A 85 -8.60 -10.41 21.11
CA ALA A 85 -8.08 -11.77 20.99
C ALA A 85 -7.82 -12.15 19.53
N ILE A 86 -8.75 -11.83 18.61
CA ILE A 86 -8.57 -12.03 17.16
C ILE A 86 -7.31 -11.29 16.67
N PHE A 87 -7.20 -10.01 17.01
CA PHE A 87 -6.06 -9.19 16.57
C PHE A 87 -4.72 -9.69 17.14
N GLN A 88 -4.68 -10.13 18.40
CA GLN A 88 -3.47 -10.70 19.00
C GLN A 88 -3.09 -12.03 18.35
N HIS A 89 -4.06 -12.89 18.06
CA HIS A 89 -3.83 -14.16 17.38
C HIS A 89 -3.27 -13.95 15.97
N GLU A 90 -3.88 -13.08 15.16
CA GLU A 90 -3.37 -12.74 13.83
C GLU A 90 -1.97 -12.14 13.88
N LYS A 91 -1.70 -11.26 14.87
CA LYS A 91 -0.36 -10.69 15.07
C LYS A 91 0.67 -11.76 15.45
N ALA A 92 0.31 -12.72 16.29
CA ALA A 92 1.17 -13.85 16.65
C ALA A 92 1.45 -14.75 15.45
N GLN A 93 0.44 -15.04 14.62
CA GLN A 93 0.59 -15.78 13.37
C GLN A 93 1.52 -15.07 12.40
N ALA A 94 1.33 -13.77 12.18
CA ALA A 94 2.18 -12.96 11.32
C ALA A 94 3.64 -12.92 11.82
N ALA A 95 3.85 -12.86 13.15
CA ALA A 95 5.18 -12.95 13.73
C ALA A 95 5.82 -14.33 13.51
N ALA A 96 5.06 -15.42 13.70
CA ALA A 96 5.54 -16.77 13.47
C ALA A 96 5.87 -17.02 11.99
N GLU A 97 5.06 -16.51 11.06
CA GLU A 97 5.32 -16.57 9.63
C GLU A 97 6.54 -15.74 9.22
N LYS A 98 6.73 -14.58 9.86
CA LYS A 98 7.94 -13.78 9.68
C LYS A 98 9.19 -14.55 10.11
N LEU A 99 9.15 -15.23 11.25
CA LEU A 99 10.26 -16.08 11.72
C LEU A 99 10.53 -17.24 10.73
N ARG A 100 9.46 -17.90 10.26
CA ARG A 100 9.56 -18.98 9.26
C ARG A 100 10.12 -18.50 7.91
N SER A 101 9.76 -17.31 7.45
CA SER A 101 10.25 -16.74 6.19
C SER A 101 11.65 -16.14 6.31
N SER A 102 12.07 -15.69 7.50
CA SER A 102 13.45 -15.26 7.75
C SER A 102 14.42 -16.43 7.99
N GLY A 103 13.90 -17.59 8.40
CA GLY A 103 14.65 -18.85 8.47
C GLY A 103 14.88 -19.42 7.08
N SER A 104 15.75 -18.78 6.29
CA SER A 104 16.26 -19.38 5.07
C SER A 104 16.86 -20.74 5.42
N PRO A 105 16.46 -21.85 4.76
CA PRO A 105 17.07 -23.16 4.97
C PRO A 105 18.44 -23.17 4.31
N GLY A 106 19.40 -22.46 4.91
CA GLY A 106 20.80 -22.79 4.74
C GLY A 106 21.01 -24.10 5.48
N ALA A 107 20.80 -25.21 4.78
CA ALA A 107 21.15 -26.53 5.25
C ALA A 107 22.62 -26.48 5.71
N PRO A 108 22.91 -26.70 7.00
CA PRO A 108 24.28 -26.94 7.42
C PRO A 108 24.65 -28.30 6.84
N GLN A 109 25.60 -28.34 5.89
CA GLN A 109 26.32 -29.56 5.58
C GLN A 109 27.06 -29.97 6.86
N SER A 110 26.43 -30.86 7.60
CA SER A 110 26.96 -31.53 8.77
C SER A 110 27.80 -32.69 8.29
N ASP A 111 29.11 -32.46 8.18
CA ASP A 111 30.14 -33.48 8.45
C ASP A 111 31.32 -32.77 9.10
N SER A 112 31.14 -32.30 10.33
CA SER A 112 32.26 -31.91 11.21
C SER A 112 31.87 -32.11 12.68
N PRO A 113 32.67 -32.87 13.45
CA PRO A 113 32.32 -33.22 14.81
C PRO A 113 32.67 -32.09 15.78
N GLY A 114 31.66 -31.51 16.42
CA GLY A 114 31.77 -30.64 17.59
C GLY A 114 31.03 -29.30 17.45
N PRO A 115 30.37 -28.80 18.52
CA PRO A 115 29.74 -27.48 18.49
C PRO A 115 30.84 -26.42 18.34
N ALA A 116 31.02 -25.93 17.11
CA ALA A 116 31.92 -24.84 16.82
C ALA A 116 31.48 -23.63 17.65
N VAL A 117 32.24 -23.32 18.69
CA VAL A 117 32.16 -22.06 19.41
C VAL A 117 32.18 -20.96 18.36
N ALA A 118 31.07 -20.23 18.21
CA ALA A 118 30.97 -19.15 17.25
C ALA A 118 32.20 -18.24 17.43
N THR A 119 33.02 -18.12 16.38
CA THR A 119 34.28 -17.38 16.44
C THR A 119 33.99 -15.96 16.90
N ILE A 120 34.54 -15.57 18.05
CA ILE A 120 34.30 -14.24 18.65
C ILE A 120 34.98 -13.20 17.75
N ASP A 121 34.20 -12.29 17.19
CA ASP A 121 34.69 -11.21 16.34
C ASP A 121 35.18 -10.07 17.23
N SER A 122 36.50 -9.98 17.40
CA SER A 122 37.11 -8.94 18.24
C SER A 122 36.83 -7.51 17.75
N SER A 123 36.36 -7.30 16.52
CA SER A 123 35.99 -5.97 16.01
C SER A 123 34.63 -5.47 16.51
N ARG A 124 33.84 -6.35 17.13
CA ARG A 124 32.49 -6.07 17.63
C ARG A 124 32.46 -5.95 19.15
N CYS A 125 31.33 -5.48 19.65
CA CYS A 125 31.08 -5.35 21.07
C CYS A 125 31.10 -6.73 21.77
N MET A 126 31.92 -6.87 22.82
CA MET A 126 32.10 -8.12 23.58
C MET A 126 30.93 -8.47 24.51
N ALA A 127 29.89 -7.63 24.57
CA ALA A 127 28.67 -7.97 25.30
C ALA A 127 27.90 -9.10 24.63
N ARG A 128 27.43 -10.05 25.45
CA ARG A 128 26.49 -11.08 25.02
C ARG A 128 25.10 -10.47 24.83
N ILE A 129 24.38 -10.89 23.80
CA ILE A 129 22.97 -10.55 23.55
C ILE A 129 22.12 -11.82 23.58
N TYR A 130 20.86 -11.67 23.98
CA TYR A 130 19.90 -12.77 24.00
C TYR A 130 19.09 -12.77 22.71
N ASN A 131 19.63 -13.44 21.68
CA ASN A 131 18.98 -13.59 20.38
C ASN A 131 18.00 -14.78 20.41
N GLU A 132 16.84 -14.58 21.03
CA GLU A 132 15.76 -15.59 21.11
C GLU A 132 16.20 -16.94 21.70
N GLY A 133 17.07 -16.92 22.73
CA GLY A 133 17.53 -18.13 23.41
C GLY A 133 18.82 -18.74 22.85
N LEU A 134 19.29 -18.32 21.67
CA LEU A 134 20.52 -18.87 21.07
C LEU A 134 21.80 -18.23 21.62
N GLY A 135 21.69 -17.05 22.25
CA GLY A 135 22.85 -16.25 22.68
C GLY A 135 23.69 -15.77 21.48
N GLY A 136 24.41 -14.67 21.64
CA GLY A 136 25.31 -14.20 20.59
C GLY A 136 26.14 -12.99 21.00
N GLN A 137 27.12 -12.64 20.18
CA GLN A 137 27.87 -11.39 20.34
C GLN A 137 27.03 -10.22 19.82
N CYS A 138 27.03 -9.09 20.54
CA CYS A 138 26.41 -7.87 20.04
C CYS A 138 26.97 -7.49 18.66
N SER A 139 26.09 -7.29 17.67
CA SER A 139 26.49 -6.98 16.29
C SER A 139 27.02 -5.56 16.08
N ARG A 140 26.93 -4.69 17.10
CA ARG A 140 27.40 -3.30 17.02
C ARG A 140 28.93 -3.26 17.10
N LYS A 141 29.53 -2.32 16.35
CA LYS A 141 30.96 -2.02 16.41
C LYS A 141 31.36 -1.58 17.83
N ARG A 142 32.53 -2.01 18.30
CA ARG A 142 33.08 -1.54 19.58
C ARG A 142 33.68 -0.14 19.43
N ASP A 143 33.60 0.66 20.48
CA ASP A 143 34.21 1.98 20.53
C ASP A 143 35.65 1.86 21.05
N HIS A 144 36.65 1.87 20.17
CA HIS A 144 38.06 1.81 20.58
C HIS A 144 38.44 3.03 21.43
N PRO A 145 39.13 2.89 22.58
CA PRO A 145 39.86 1.69 23.07
C PRO A 145 39.03 0.70 23.91
N LYS A 146 37.71 0.90 24.03
CA LYS A 146 36.83 0.09 24.86
C LYS A 146 36.34 -1.18 24.10
N PHE A 147 36.06 -2.24 24.85
CA PHE A 147 35.61 -3.54 24.30
C PHE A 147 34.11 -3.60 23.99
N LEU A 148 33.36 -2.54 24.27
CA LEU A 148 31.91 -2.47 24.18
C LEU A 148 31.48 -1.37 23.19
N CYS A 149 30.25 -1.47 22.68
CA CYS A 149 29.62 -0.33 22.01
C CYS A 149 29.09 0.67 23.06
N GLY A 150 28.89 1.93 22.69
CA GLY A 150 28.47 2.99 23.60
C GLY A 150 27.29 2.63 24.51
N SER A 151 26.28 1.93 24.00
CA SER A 151 25.14 1.49 24.80
C SER A 151 25.50 0.47 25.90
N HIS A 152 26.35 -0.51 25.59
CA HIS A 152 26.78 -1.49 26.59
C HIS A 152 27.85 -0.91 27.51
N GLN A 153 28.63 0.06 27.04
CA GLN A 153 29.56 0.80 27.88
C GLN A 153 28.80 1.62 28.92
N THR A 154 27.77 2.40 28.53
CA THR A 154 26.93 3.13 29.49
C THR A 154 26.29 2.19 30.50
N MET A 155 25.84 1.01 30.06
CA MET A 155 25.29 -0.01 30.96
C MET A 155 26.34 -0.50 31.97
N MET A 156 27.56 -0.76 31.52
CA MET A 156 28.67 -1.13 32.39
C MET A 156 29.00 0.00 33.38
N ASP A 157 29.12 1.23 32.90
CA ASP A 157 29.49 2.39 33.71
C ASP A 157 28.42 2.71 34.76
N THR A 158 27.13 2.53 34.42
CA THR A 158 26.00 2.87 35.30
C THR A 158 25.67 1.74 36.28
N LYS A 159 25.69 0.48 35.82
CA LYS A 159 25.24 -0.68 36.62
C LYS A 159 26.37 -1.54 37.17
N GLY A 160 27.61 -1.29 36.76
CA GLY A 160 28.77 -2.13 37.07
C GLY A 160 28.73 -3.54 36.45
N ARG A 161 27.74 -3.85 35.59
CA ARG A 161 27.59 -5.18 34.97
C ARG A 161 26.76 -5.14 33.68
N LEU A 162 27.04 -6.08 32.77
CA LEU A 162 26.22 -6.36 31.58
C LEU A 162 25.04 -7.26 31.94
N THR A 163 23.86 -6.95 31.40
CA THR A 163 22.61 -7.71 31.67
C THR A 163 22.72 -9.18 31.27
N HIS A 164 23.49 -9.51 30.25
CA HIS A 164 23.68 -10.89 29.76
C HIS A 164 25.13 -11.38 29.88
N GLY A 165 25.99 -10.64 30.57
CA GLY A 165 27.40 -10.95 30.71
C GLY A 165 28.23 -10.74 29.44
N TRP A 166 29.47 -11.22 29.51
CA TRP A 166 30.43 -11.16 28.42
C TRP A 166 30.27 -12.37 27.49
N ILE A 167 30.73 -12.23 26.24
CA ILE A 167 30.65 -13.30 25.24
C ILE A 167 31.67 -14.43 25.50
N ASP A 168 32.82 -14.09 26.06
CA ASP A 168 33.90 -15.00 26.49
C ASP A 168 33.76 -15.44 27.97
N GLY A 169 32.92 -14.74 28.75
CA GLY A 169 32.60 -15.11 30.12
C GLY A 169 31.56 -16.23 30.23
N ALA A 170 31.56 -16.90 31.38
CA ALA A 170 30.53 -17.86 31.75
C ALA A 170 29.12 -17.22 31.68
N VAL A 171 28.14 -17.99 31.21
CA VAL A 171 26.73 -17.55 31.19
C VAL A 171 26.27 -17.38 32.63
N PRO A 172 25.76 -16.21 33.03
CA PRO A 172 25.28 -16.00 34.40
C PRO A 172 24.22 -17.04 34.77
N GLU A 173 24.30 -17.58 35.99
CA GLU A 173 23.47 -18.71 36.48
C GLU A 173 21.96 -18.45 36.28
N ALA A 174 21.51 -17.23 36.58
CA ALA A 174 20.12 -16.81 36.38
C ALA A 174 19.60 -16.96 34.93
N LYS A 175 20.49 -16.89 33.93
CA LYS A 175 20.13 -17.13 32.51
C LYS A 175 20.38 -18.56 32.06
N ALA A 176 21.31 -19.28 32.67
CA ALA A 176 21.54 -20.70 32.39
C ALA A 176 20.26 -21.53 32.65
N THR A 177 19.52 -21.21 33.71
CA THR A 177 18.24 -21.88 34.03
C THR A 177 17.17 -21.63 32.96
N GLU A 178 17.07 -20.41 32.43
CA GLU A 178 16.09 -20.05 31.39
C GLU A 178 16.40 -20.73 30.05
N ILE A 179 17.69 -20.82 29.68
CA ILE A 179 18.13 -21.52 28.47
C ILE A 179 17.86 -23.03 28.59
N SER A 180 18.12 -23.61 29.77
CA SER A 180 17.86 -25.04 30.03
C SER A 180 16.37 -25.39 29.91
N LEU A 181 15.49 -24.52 30.42
CA LEU A 181 14.03 -24.71 30.34
C LEU A 181 13.49 -24.59 28.90
N LEU A 182 14.10 -23.76 28.05
CA LEU A 182 13.72 -23.59 26.64
C LEU A 182 14.31 -24.67 25.72
N ALA A 183 15.39 -25.35 26.12
CA ALA A 183 16.02 -26.41 25.33
C ALA A 183 15.28 -27.77 25.45
N ALA A 184 14.54 -28.01 26.54
CA ALA A 184 13.91 -29.30 26.84
C ALA A 184 12.82 -29.79 25.85
N PRO A 185 11.98 -28.96 25.21
CA PRO A 185 10.88 -29.46 24.38
C PRO A 185 11.24 -29.69 22.90
N VAL A 186 12.42 -29.30 22.42
CA VAL A 186 12.78 -29.39 20.98
C VAL A 186 13.26 -30.79 20.59
N ALA A 187 13.79 -31.58 21.53
CA ALA A 187 14.32 -32.92 21.25
C ALA A 187 13.23 -33.99 21.00
N ALA A 188 12.01 -33.82 21.52
CA ALA A 188 10.94 -34.83 21.42
C ALA A 188 10.11 -34.75 20.12
N ALA A 189 10.13 -33.61 19.41
CA ALA A 189 9.32 -33.41 18.21
C ALA A 189 10.01 -33.82 16.89
N ALA A 190 11.28 -34.21 16.93
CA ALA A 190 12.09 -34.49 15.73
C ALA A 190 11.88 -35.89 15.12
N SER A 191 11.11 -36.79 15.76
CA SER A 191 11.14 -38.22 15.40
C SER A 191 9.95 -38.76 14.56
N VAL A 192 8.93 -37.95 14.21
CA VAL A 192 7.68 -38.53 13.64
C VAL A 192 7.32 -38.12 12.20
N ASN A 193 7.90 -37.09 11.58
CA ASN A 193 7.45 -36.64 10.25
C ASN A 193 8.54 -36.68 9.17
N HIS A 194 9.13 -37.86 8.97
CA HIS A 194 10.01 -38.13 7.82
C HIS A 194 9.33 -39.09 6.84
N ARG A 195 8.35 -38.57 6.07
CA ARG A 195 7.98 -39.14 4.76
C ARG A 195 7.72 -38.01 3.76
N SER A 196 8.58 -37.96 2.75
CA SER A 196 8.39 -37.35 1.42
C SER A 196 7.92 -35.90 1.38
N ARG A 197 8.88 -34.97 1.43
CA ARG A 197 8.68 -33.66 0.81
C ARG A 197 9.98 -33.21 0.15
N ASP A 198 10.14 -33.67 -1.09
CA ASP A 198 11.15 -33.19 -2.02
C ASP A 198 11.11 -31.66 -2.10
N GLY A 199 12.30 -31.08 -2.01
CA GLY A 199 12.55 -29.66 -2.09
C GLY A 199 12.18 -29.10 -3.45
N SER A 200 11.14 -28.28 -3.48
CA SER A 200 11.01 -27.23 -4.48
C SER A 200 11.24 -25.92 -3.76
N ALA A 201 12.47 -25.38 -3.87
CA ALA A 201 12.70 -23.97 -3.64
C ALA A 201 11.67 -23.22 -4.50
N SER A 202 10.80 -22.45 -3.87
CA SER A 202 9.82 -21.63 -4.60
C SER A 202 10.59 -20.55 -5.32
N GLU A 203 10.84 -20.81 -6.60
CA GLU A 203 11.31 -19.84 -7.56
C GLU A 203 10.46 -18.57 -7.38
N PRO A 204 11.07 -17.37 -7.28
CA PRO A 204 10.33 -16.14 -7.04
C PRO A 204 9.21 -16.05 -8.06
N ALA A 205 7.96 -15.86 -7.62
CA ALA A 205 6.77 -15.94 -8.47
C ALA A 205 6.87 -15.13 -9.79
N ALA A 206 7.75 -14.11 -9.82
CA ALA A 206 8.17 -13.36 -11.00
C ALA A 206 8.77 -14.22 -12.15
N ALA A 207 9.28 -15.42 -11.90
CA ALA A 207 9.83 -16.32 -12.91
C ALA A 207 8.74 -17.11 -13.66
N SER A 208 7.55 -17.28 -13.06
CA SER A 208 6.52 -18.19 -13.59
C SER A 208 5.88 -17.72 -14.90
N GLY A 209 6.11 -16.48 -15.35
CA GLY A 209 5.54 -15.92 -16.58
C GLY A 209 4.01 -15.86 -16.63
N ASP A 210 3.34 -16.29 -15.56
CA ASP A 210 1.89 -16.43 -15.48
C ASP A 210 1.27 -15.15 -14.87
N PRO A 211 0.49 -14.38 -15.65
CA PRO A 211 -0.11 -13.13 -15.17
C PRO A 211 -1.06 -13.34 -13.99
N LEU A 212 -1.71 -14.51 -13.86
CA LEU A 212 -2.66 -14.78 -12.78
C LEU A 212 -1.95 -15.04 -11.46
N LYS A 213 -0.87 -15.82 -11.46
CA LYS A 213 -0.02 -16.01 -10.28
C LYS A 213 0.60 -14.69 -9.82
N LEU A 214 1.02 -13.86 -10.77
CA LEU A 214 1.57 -12.56 -10.46
C LEU A 214 0.51 -11.62 -9.87
N LEU A 215 -0.71 -11.63 -10.41
CA LEU A 215 -1.83 -10.88 -9.85
C LEU A 215 -2.15 -11.32 -8.42
N GLU A 216 -2.12 -12.63 -8.13
CA GLU A 216 -2.34 -13.15 -6.79
C GLU A 216 -1.20 -12.74 -5.83
N ALA A 217 0.05 -12.78 -6.30
CA ALA A 217 1.18 -12.26 -5.55
C ALA A 217 1.05 -10.75 -5.28
N MET A 218 0.53 -9.97 -6.22
CA MET A 218 0.22 -8.55 -6.00
C MET A 218 -0.90 -8.37 -4.97
N ARG A 219 -1.99 -9.14 -5.01
CA ARG A 219 -3.07 -9.04 -4.01
C ARG A 219 -2.56 -9.26 -2.58
N ASN A 220 -1.64 -10.21 -2.42
CA ASN A 220 -1.14 -10.65 -1.13
C ASN A 220 0.21 -10.03 -0.74
N ALA A 221 0.70 -9.01 -1.46
CA ALA A 221 2.02 -8.44 -1.21
C ALA A 221 2.10 -7.69 0.16
N PRO A 222 2.89 -8.19 1.14
CA PRO A 222 2.89 -7.66 2.50
C PRO A 222 3.73 -6.39 2.65
N SER A 223 4.70 -6.18 1.75
CA SER A 223 5.70 -5.10 1.85
C SER A 223 5.90 -4.39 0.52
N ASP A 224 6.37 -3.13 0.56
CA ASP A 224 6.68 -2.37 -0.66
C ASP A 224 7.77 -3.03 -1.50
N ARG A 225 8.73 -3.74 -0.88
CA ARG A 225 9.72 -4.55 -1.60
C ARG A 225 9.05 -5.67 -2.43
N THR A 226 8.09 -6.38 -1.85
CA THR A 226 7.34 -7.43 -2.57
C THR A 226 6.48 -6.84 -3.68
N ARG A 227 5.83 -5.69 -3.42
CA ARG A 227 5.04 -4.96 -4.43
C ARG A 227 5.91 -4.55 -5.62
N MET A 228 7.09 -3.98 -5.36
CA MET A 228 8.05 -3.61 -6.40
C MET A 228 8.53 -4.83 -7.19
N GLY A 229 8.84 -5.95 -6.54
CA GLY A 229 9.19 -7.19 -7.22
C GLY A 229 8.08 -7.68 -8.17
N ALA A 230 6.82 -7.59 -7.74
CA ALA A 230 5.69 -7.97 -8.57
C ALA A 230 5.47 -7.01 -9.76
N LEU A 231 5.63 -5.68 -9.56
CA LEU A 231 5.55 -4.70 -10.66
C LEU A 231 6.64 -4.92 -11.71
N LEU A 232 7.88 -5.22 -11.29
CA LEU A 232 8.98 -5.55 -12.20
C LEU A 232 8.73 -6.87 -12.94
N GLY A 233 8.14 -7.86 -12.27
CA GLY A 233 7.69 -9.09 -12.93
C GLY A 233 6.65 -8.80 -14.02
N LEU A 234 5.71 -7.90 -13.73
CA LEU A 234 4.61 -7.55 -14.63
C LEU A 234 5.12 -6.77 -15.83
N GLU A 235 6.07 -5.86 -15.63
CA GLU A 235 6.73 -5.08 -16.68
C GLU A 235 7.49 -5.97 -17.69
N ARG A 236 7.95 -7.15 -17.27
CA ARG A 236 8.65 -8.11 -18.13
C ARG A 236 7.72 -9.04 -18.92
N LEU A 237 6.41 -9.05 -18.61
CA LEU A 237 5.48 -9.89 -19.33
C LEU A 237 5.28 -9.39 -20.76
N PRO A 238 5.14 -10.31 -21.74
CA PRO A 238 4.82 -9.92 -23.11
C PRO A 238 3.39 -9.34 -23.17
N ARG A 239 3.12 -8.51 -24.19
CA ARG A 239 1.92 -7.68 -24.28
C ARG A 239 0.62 -8.49 -24.25
N GLU A 240 0.62 -9.70 -24.78
CA GLU A 240 -0.52 -10.61 -24.81
C GLU A 240 -0.91 -11.02 -23.38
N LYS A 241 0.08 -11.25 -22.51
CA LYS A 241 -0.13 -11.61 -21.10
C LYS A 241 -0.58 -10.41 -20.26
N LEU A 242 -0.18 -9.19 -20.63
CA LEU A 242 -0.69 -7.97 -19.99
C LEU A 242 -2.20 -7.80 -20.19
N THR A 243 -2.73 -8.22 -21.35
CA THR A 243 -4.18 -8.21 -21.61
C THR A 243 -4.90 -9.15 -20.64
N GLN A 244 -4.34 -10.35 -20.40
CA GLN A 244 -4.89 -11.31 -19.45
C GLN A 244 -4.89 -10.76 -18.00
N PHE A 245 -3.82 -10.05 -17.62
CA PHE A 245 -3.74 -9.37 -16.33
C PHE A 245 -4.83 -8.31 -16.16
N VAL A 246 -5.08 -7.49 -17.20
CA VAL A 246 -6.14 -6.47 -17.19
C VAL A 246 -7.51 -7.14 -17.05
N SER A 247 -7.82 -8.15 -17.88
CA SER A 247 -9.10 -8.87 -17.83
C SER A 247 -9.34 -9.60 -16.51
N ALA A 248 -8.29 -10.01 -15.80
CA ALA A 248 -8.38 -10.65 -14.49
C ALA A 248 -8.60 -9.66 -13.32
N GLY A 249 -8.79 -8.37 -13.63
CA GLY A 249 -9.03 -7.32 -12.64
C GLY A 249 -7.75 -6.72 -12.06
N GLY A 250 -6.62 -6.83 -12.75
CA GLY A 250 -5.35 -6.28 -12.30
C GLY A 250 -5.35 -4.77 -12.08
N LEU A 251 -6.17 -4.03 -12.83
CA LEU A 251 -6.32 -2.58 -12.65
C LEU A 251 -6.88 -2.20 -11.27
N ALA A 252 -7.74 -3.01 -10.67
CA ALA A 252 -8.28 -2.75 -9.33
C ALA A 252 -7.19 -2.86 -8.24
N VAL A 253 -6.20 -3.73 -8.44
CA VAL A 253 -5.04 -3.85 -7.55
C VAL A 253 -4.12 -2.63 -7.70
N LEU A 254 -3.82 -2.23 -8.93
CA LEU A 254 -3.02 -1.03 -9.21
C LEU A 254 -3.69 0.24 -8.68
N GLU A 255 -5.02 0.36 -8.81
CA GLU A 255 -5.79 1.48 -8.26
C GLU A 255 -5.57 1.60 -6.75
N ARG A 256 -5.76 0.48 -6.03
CA ARG A 256 -5.58 0.43 -4.58
C ARG A 256 -4.17 0.85 -4.21
N TRP A 257 -3.17 0.38 -4.96
CA TRP A 257 -1.77 0.69 -4.68
C TRP A 257 -1.41 2.15 -4.93
N ILE A 258 -1.88 2.74 -6.03
CA ILE A 258 -1.71 4.17 -6.32
C ILE A 258 -2.29 5.02 -5.18
N ARG A 259 -3.45 4.66 -4.65
CA ARG A 259 -4.06 5.41 -3.53
C ARG A 259 -3.29 5.23 -2.22
N ALA A 260 -2.91 4.00 -1.87
CA ALA A 260 -2.45 3.66 -0.52
C ALA A 260 -0.94 3.71 -0.32
N TYR A 261 -0.13 3.44 -1.35
CA TYR A 261 1.31 3.19 -1.19
C TYR A 261 2.13 4.19 -2.00
N GLY A 262 2.69 5.18 -1.32
CA GLY A 262 3.46 6.25 -1.96
C GLY A 262 4.72 5.77 -2.66
N GLU A 263 5.42 4.80 -2.09
CA GLU A 263 6.69 4.29 -2.61
C GLU A 263 6.55 3.51 -3.93
N THR A 264 5.42 2.84 -4.14
CA THR A 264 5.18 2.02 -5.35
C THR A 264 4.40 2.76 -6.43
N ARG A 265 3.92 3.97 -6.13
CA ARG A 265 3.05 4.75 -7.02
C ARG A 265 3.69 5.08 -8.35
N PHE A 266 4.93 5.57 -8.35
CA PHE A 266 5.66 5.90 -9.58
C PHE A 266 5.75 4.69 -10.54
N ALA A 267 6.04 3.52 -9.98
CA ALA A 267 6.13 2.27 -10.74
C ALA A 267 4.76 1.81 -11.27
N CYS A 268 3.70 1.94 -10.47
CA CYS A 268 2.33 1.68 -10.94
C CYS A 268 1.94 2.59 -12.11
N LEU A 269 2.22 3.90 -12.00
CA LEU A 269 1.93 4.88 -13.05
C LEU A 269 2.76 4.59 -14.32
N THR A 270 4.02 4.21 -14.16
CA THR A 270 4.89 3.82 -15.29
C THR A 270 4.36 2.56 -15.99
N LEU A 271 3.90 1.57 -15.22
CA LEU A 271 3.32 0.35 -15.77
C LEU A 271 2.00 0.62 -16.51
N LEU A 272 1.15 1.53 -16.00
CA LEU A 272 -0.09 1.93 -16.70
C LEU A 272 0.19 2.50 -18.09
N GLN A 273 1.36 3.12 -18.32
CA GLN A 273 1.80 3.56 -19.66
C GLN A 273 2.18 2.40 -20.60
N LYS A 274 2.18 1.15 -20.16
CA LYS A 274 2.47 -0.03 -21.00
C LYS A 274 1.27 -0.96 -21.14
N LEU A 275 0.32 -0.91 -20.19
CA LEU A 275 -0.83 -1.81 -20.19
C LEU A 275 -1.79 -1.54 -21.38
N PRO A 276 -2.33 -2.60 -22.01
CA PRO A 276 -3.35 -2.48 -23.05
C PRO A 276 -4.72 -2.23 -22.41
N VAL A 277 -4.93 -1.00 -21.90
CA VAL A 277 -6.18 -0.59 -21.25
C VAL A 277 -7.18 -0.11 -22.30
N THR A 278 -8.44 -0.56 -22.20
CA THR A 278 -9.55 -0.09 -23.04
C THR A 278 -10.44 0.91 -22.29
N GLY A 279 -11.33 1.61 -23.02
CA GLY A 279 -12.30 2.53 -22.40
C GLY A 279 -13.26 1.80 -21.45
N GLN A 280 -13.62 0.55 -21.76
CA GLN A 280 -14.46 -0.28 -20.89
C GLN A 280 -13.73 -0.60 -19.58
N ASP A 281 -12.43 -0.92 -19.63
CA ASP A 281 -11.63 -1.19 -18.43
C ASP A 281 -11.53 0.04 -17.52
N LEU A 282 -11.41 1.24 -18.09
CA LEU A 282 -11.40 2.51 -17.34
C LEU A 282 -12.76 2.86 -16.72
N LEU A 283 -13.86 2.38 -17.29
CA LEU A 283 -15.21 2.56 -16.74
C LEU A 283 -15.49 1.55 -15.62
N GLN A 284 -15.05 0.30 -15.79
CA GLN A 284 -15.27 -0.77 -14.81
C GLN A 284 -14.35 -0.63 -13.59
N SER A 285 -13.10 -0.21 -13.81
CA SER A 285 -12.17 0.12 -12.72
C SER A 285 -12.31 1.59 -12.31
N ARG A 286 -11.92 1.94 -11.07
CA ARG A 286 -11.84 3.35 -10.66
C ARG A 286 -10.40 3.87 -10.79
N ILE A 287 -9.60 3.27 -11.68
CA ILE A 287 -8.20 3.60 -11.91
C ILE A 287 -8.03 5.03 -12.40
N ALA A 288 -8.91 5.52 -13.29
CA ALA A 288 -8.83 6.88 -13.81
C ALA A 288 -8.93 7.92 -12.70
N ALA A 289 -9.89 7.75 -11.78
CA ALA A 289 -10.04 8.63 -10.62
C ALA A 289 -8.83 8.56 -9.65
N ALA A 290 -8.18 7.40 -9.51
CA ALA A 290 -6.97 7.28 -8.71
C ALA A 290 -5.78 8.00 -9.35
N VAL A 291 -5.64 7.95 -10.67
CA VAL A 291 -4.60 8.68 -11.41
C VAL A 291 -4.86 10.19 -11.37
N GLU A 292 -6.10 10.65 -11.58
CA GLU A 292 -6.50 12.06 -11.41
C GLU A 292 -6.16 12.57 -10.00
N LEU A 293 -6.45 11.78 -8.97
CA LEU A 293 -6.13 12.14 -7.59
C LEU A 293 -4.62 12.23 -7.35
N ALA A 294 -3.85 11.30 -7.91
CA ALA A 294 -2.39 11.33 -7.82
C ALA A 294 -1.81 12.55 -8.55
N GLU A 295 -2.31 12.89 -9.73
CA GLU A 295 -1.90 14.11 -10.44
C GLU A 295 -2.08 15.37 -9.58
N GLN A 296 -3.21 15.48 -8.87
CA GLN A 296 -3.57 16.69 -8.13
C GLN A 296 -2.92 16.78 -6.75
N THR A 297 -2.80 15.66 -6.05
CA THR A 297 -2.55 15.67 -4.59
C THR A 297 -1.24 14.99 -4.17
N ASP A 298 -0.51 14.35 -5.10
CA ASP A 298 0.72 13.67 -4.73
C ASP A 298 1.79 14.64 -4.23
N LYS A 299 2.52 14.24 -3.19
CA LYS A 299 3.61 15.04 -2.62
C LYS A 299 4.83 15.10 -3.54
N GLN A 300 5.10 14.02 -4.28
CA GLN A 300 6.25 13.92 -5.18
C GLN A 300 5.90 14.48 -6.56
N ALA A 301 6.71 15.41 -7.06
CA ALA A 301 6.49 16.03 -8.38
C ALA A 301 6.52 15.01 -9.52
N ASP A 302 7.44 14.05 -9.46
CA ASP A 302 7.59 13.00 -10.48
C ASP A 302 6.33 12.13 -10.61
N ASN A 303 5.66 11.83 -9.49
CA ASN A 303 4.38 11.11 -9.50
C ASN A 303 3.29 11.93 -10.20
N ARG A 304 3.20 13.23 -9.90
CA ARG A 304 2.21 14.11 -10.55
C ARG A 304 2.46 14.19 -12.05
N GLN A 305 3.71 14.40 -12.47
CA GLN A 305 4.08 14.45 -13.87
C GLN A 305 3.79 13.13 -14.59
N LYS A 306 4.09 11.99 -13.95
CA LYS A 306 3.81 10.67 -14.53
C LYS A 306 2.30 10.41 -14.62
N ALA A 307 1.51 10.82 -13.63
CA ALA A 307 0.06 10.72 -13.66
C ALA A 307 -0.55 11.57 -14.78
N ALA A 308 -0.10 12.81 -14.94
CA ALA A 308 -0.49 13.68 -16.06
C ALA A 308 -0.19 13.01 -17.41
N ALA A 309 1.01 12.44 -17.58
CA ALA A 309 1.37 11.74 -18.81
C ALA A 309 0.50 10.49 -19.10
N VAL A 310 0.06 9.77 -18.07
CA VAL A 310 -0.92 8.66 -18.23
C VAL A 310 -2.27 9.19 -18.69
N ILE A 311 -2.75 10.27 -18.09
CA ILE A 311 -4.03 10.92 -18.44
C ILE A 311 -3.98 11.43 -19.88
N ASP A 312 -2.93 12.15 -20.26
CA ASP A 312 -2.74 12.69 -21.61
C ASP A 312 -2.72 11.58 -22.67
N ARG A 313 -2.07 10.45 -22.38
CA ARG A 313 -2.12 9.27 -23.25
C ARG A 313 -3.54 8.73 -23.39
N TRP A 314 -4.27 8.53 -22.29
CA TRP A 314 -5.66 8.04 -22.36
C TRP A 314 -6.59 8.99 -23.11
N ILE A 315 -6.29 10.29 -23.14
CA ILE A 315 -7.03 11.26 -23.94
C ILE A 315 -6.68 11.13 -25.42
N ALA A 316 -5.39 11.03 -25.75
CA ALA A 316 -4.94 10.81 -27.13
C ALA A 316 -5.56 9.52 -27.72
N ASP A 317 -5.66 8.47 -26.90
CA ASP A 317 -6.27 7.19 -27.27
C ASP A 317 -7.82 7.22 -27.21
N SER A 318 -8.44 8.37 -26.89
CA SER A 318 -9.90 8.54 -26.74
C SER A 318 -10.57 7.63 -25.69
N LEU A 319 -9.81 7.20 -24.68
CA LEU A 319 -10.26 6.31 -23.61
C LEU A 319 -10.82 7.07 -22.39
N HIS A 320 -10.43 8.33 -22.18
CA HIS A 320 -10.74 9.07 -20.95
C HIS A 320 -12.16 9.73 -20.97
N PRO A 321 -13.10 9.31 -20.10
CA PRO A 321 -14.52 9.69 -20.23
C PRO A 321 -14.82 11.17 -19.89
N LYS A 322 -14.20 11.74 -18.84
CA LYS A 322 -14.54 13.09 -18.36
C LYS A 322 -14.01 14.23 -19.25
N ARG A 323 -12.83 14.06 -19.82
CA ARG A 323 -12.19 15.13 -20.62
C ARG A 323 -12.76 15.23 -22.02
N LYS A 324 -13.35 14.18 -22.61
CA LYS A 324 -14.12 14.35 -23.87
C LYS A 324 -15.26 15.35 -23.67
N ALA A 325 -16.02 15.22 -22.57
CA ALA A 325 -17.09 16.16 -22.24
C ALA A 325 -16.60 17.56 -21.84
N GLN A 326 -15.39 17.67 -21.27
CA GLN A 326 -14.81 18.96 -20.90
C GLN A 326 -14.17 19.68 -22.10
N VAL A 327 -13.47 18.95 -22.98
CA VAL A 327 -12.89 19.46 -24.22
C VAL A 327 -14.00 19.88 -25.18
N LEU A 328 -15.08 19.11 -25.31
CA LEU A 328 -16.25 19.52 -26.09
C LEU A 328 -16.86 20.82 -25.54
N ARG A 329 -17.04 20.93 -24.21
CA ARG A 329 -17.53 22.16 -23.58
C ARG A 329 -16.57 23.35 -23.75
N GLN A 330 -15.26 23.12 -23.68
CA GLN A 330 -14.26 24.17 -23.94
C GLN A 330 -14.24 24.59 -25.41
N ALA A 331 -14.37 23.64 -26.34
CA ALA A 331 -14.45 23.92 -27.77
C ALA A 331 -15.74 24.70 -28.11
N GLU A 332 -16.88 24.33 -27.52
CA GLU A 332 -18.15 25.08 -27.64
C GLU A 332 -18.03 26.50 -27.06
N SER A 333 -17.37 26.64 -25.91
CA SER A 333 -17.10 27.94 -25.29
C SER A 333 -16.21 28.83 -26.18
N LEU A 334 -15.13 28.27 -26.73
CA LEU A 334 -14.24 28.98 -27.66
C LEU A 334 -14.94 29.33 -28.97
N ALA A 335 -15.73 28.43 -29.53
CA ALA A 335 -16.53 28.71 -30.73
C ALA A 335 -17.57 29.82 -30.46
N SER A 336 -18.21 29.82 -29.30
CA SER A 336 -19.12 30.89 -28.87
C SER A 336 -18.41 32.23 -28.69
N ALA A 337 -17.20 32.22 -28.11
CA ALA A 337 -16.38 33.42 -27.97
C ALA A 337 -15.95 33.97 -29.34
N VAL A 338 -15.52 33.12 -30.26
CA VAL A 338 -15.16 33.52 -31.64
C VAL A 338 -16.38 34.06 -32.38
N ALA A 339 -17.56 33.44 -32.22
CA ALA A 339 -18.80 33.93 -32.82
C ALA A 339 -19.20 35.32 -32.31
N LYS A 340 -18.89 35.66 -31.05
CA LYS A 340 -19.10 37.01 -30.50
C LYS A 340 -18.06 38.04 -30.96
N VAL A 341 -16.91 37.60 -31.46
CA VAL A 341 -15.86 38.47 -32.02
C VAL A 341 -16.04 38.66 -33.53
N ILE A 342 -17.09 38.08 -34.14
CA ILE A 342 -17.54 38.48 -35.47
C ILE A 342 -17.93 39.96 -35.38
N VAL A 343 -17.01 40.78 -35.86
CA VAL A 343 -17.11 42.22 -35.97
C VAL A 343 -18.47 42.51 -36.63
N PRO A 344 -19.32 43.37 -36.02
CA PRO A 344 -20.56 43.76 -36.67
C PRO A 344 -20.24 44.21 -38.09
N PRO A 345 -21.05 43.82 -39.09
CA PRO A 345 -20.80 44.21 -40.47
C PRO A 345 -20.53 45.72 -40.48
N PRO A 346 -19.44 46.17 -41.13
CA PRO A 346 -19.08 47.57 -41.12
C PRO A 346 -20.33 48.39 -41.48
N PRO A 347 -20.62 49.47 -40.75
CA PRO A 347 -21.81 50.27 -41.00
C PRO A 347 -21.84 50.61 -42.49
N ALA A 348 -22.98 50.34 -43.12
CA ALA A 348 -23.19 50.55 -44.55
C ALA A 348 -22.63 51.93 -44.92
N VAL A 349 -21.51 51.93 -45.65
CA VAL A 349 -20.89 53.16 -46.11
C VAL A 349 -21.92 53.81 -47.01
N PRO A 350 -22.39 55.05 -46.71
CA PRO A 350 -23.30 55.74 -47.60
C PRO A 350 -22.66 55.81 -48.97
N GLU A 351 -23.42 55.45 -49.99
CA GLU A 351 -23.03 55.41 -51.39
C GLU A 351 -22.47 56.78 -51.80
N VAL A 352 -21.14 56.92 -51.76
CA VAL A 352 -20.45 58.12 -52.21
C VAL A 352 -20.48 58.10 -53.73
N VAL A 353 -21.32 58.96 -54.30
CA VAL A 353 -21.33 59.31 -55.72
C VAL A 353 -19.92 59.65 -56.16
N VAL A 354 -19.40 58.82 -57.06
CA VAL A 354 -18.04 58.89 -57.61
C VAL A 354 -17.87 60.17 -58.42
N GLY A 355 -17.31 61.20 -57.78
CA GLY A 355 -16.67 62.31 -58.45
C GLY A 355 -15.30 61.88 -58.97
N LYS A 356 -15.16 61.80 -60.30
CA LYS A 356 -13.89 61.67 -61.03
C LYS A 356 -12.79 62.52 -60.39
N ARG A 357 -11.70 61.90 -59.94
CA ARG A 357 -10.41 62.58 -59.78
C ARG A 357 -9.25 61.62 -60.01
N ALA A 358 -8.18 62.24 -60.48
CA ALA A 358 -7.14 61.69 -61.32
C ALA A 358 -6.11 60.84 -60.58
N ALA A 359 -5.40 60.05 -61.39
CA ALA A 359 -4.28 59.21 -61.05
C ALA A 359 -3.18 59.95 -60.27
N ALA A 360 -2.64 59.27 -59.26
CA ALA A 360 -1.28 59.50 -58.78
C ALA A 360 -0.69 58.17 -58.32
N ALA A 361 0.36 57.75 -59.01
CA ALA A 361 1.21 56.63 -58.67
C ALA A 361 1.99 56.93 -57.39
N ALA A 362 2.12 55.95 -56.49
CA ALA A 362 3.14 55.96 -55.45
C ALA A 362 3.51 54.54 -55.04
N ALA A 363 4.83 54.36 -54.91
CA ALA A 363 5.56 53.10 -54.82
C ALA A 363 5.38 52.37 -53.48
N GLY A 364 5.46 51.04 -53.55
CA GLY A 364 5.41 50.15 -52.39
C GLY A 364 6.72 50.12 -51.58
N PRO A 365 6.68 49.69 -50.31
CA PRO A 365 7.88 49.46 -49.53
C PRO A 365 8.34 48.00 -49.61
N GLU A 366 9.62 47.88 -49.90
CA GLU A 366 10.46 46.68 -49.94
C GLU A 366 10.57 46.01 -48.57
N VAL A 367 10.18 44.73 -48.48
CA VAL A 367 10.29 43.92 -47.26
C VAL A 367 11.66 43.24 -47.22
N LYS A 368 12.55 43.73 -46.37
CA LYS A 368 13.85 43.10 -46.05
C LYS A 368 13.64 41.81 -45.25
N ARG A 369 14.15 40.69 -45.78
CA ARG A 369 14.30 39.41 -45.06
C ARG A 369 15.54 39.44 -44.15
N PRO A 370 15.46 38.96 -42.90
CA PRO A 370 16.64 38.78 -42.06
C PRO A 370 17.39 37.50 -42.43
N ARG A 371 18.72 37.62 -42.39
CA ARG A 371 19.75 36.63 -42.72
C ARG A 371 19.95 35.72 -41.50
N LEU A 372 19.88 34.40 -41.71
CA LEU A 372 20.33 33.40 -40.74
C LEU A 372 21.87 33.43 -40.69
N THR A 373 22.42 33.48 -39.48
CA THR A 373 23.82 33.17 -39.19
C THR A 373 23.87 31.97 -38.24
N GLU A 374 24.93 31.20 -38.45
CA GLU A 374 25.24 29.83 -38.02
C GLU A 374 25.21 29.56 -36.51
#